data_AF-A0A9D8LZF0-F1
#
_entry.id   AF-A0A9D8LZF0-F1
#
_cell.length_a   1.000
_cell.length_b   1.000
_cell.length_c   1.000
_cell.angle_alpha   90.00
_cell.angle_beta   90.00
_cell.angle_gamma   90.00
#
_symmetry.space_group_name_H-M   'P 1'
#
loop_
_entity.id
_entity.type
_entity.pdbx_description
1 polymer ?
#
loop_
_entity_poly.entity_id
_entity_poly.type
_entity_poly.pdbx_seq_one_letter_code
_entity_poly.pdbx_strand_id
1 'polypeptide(L)' 'MTESQIRRALAAKGLRLKKAPSRHWTRAEYGPGYMVTDERNIVVLGCGQREFDATLADVAALLRA' A
#
# COMPACT_ATOMS: atom_id res chain seq x y z
N MET A 1 -8.35 -10.00 -5.62
CA MET A 1 -8.81 -8.65 -6.04
C MET A 1 -7.75 -8.06 -6.95
N THR A 2 -8.15 -7.38 -8.02
CA THR A 2 -7.22 -6.60 -8.85
C THR A 2 -6.78 -5.33 -8.12
N GLU A 3 -5.66 -4.72 -8.52
CA GLU A 3 -5.17 -3.46 -7.92
C GLU A 3 -6.24 -2.35 -8.00
N SER A 4 -6.98 -2.28 -9.11
CA SER A 4 -8.08 -1.33 -9.30
C SER A 4 -9.26 -1.57 -8.34
N GLN A 5 -9.59 -2.83 -8.03
CA GLN A 5 -10.62 -3.15 -7.02
C GLN A 5 -10.17 -2.72 -5.63
N ILE A 6 -8.91 -2.97 -5.28
CA ILE A 6 -8.33 -2.57 -3.98
C ILE A 6 -8.33 -1.06 -3.83
N ARG A 7 -7.92 -0.31 -4.87
CA ARG A 7 -7.96 1.16 -4.86
C ARG A 7 -9.36 1.70 -4.58
N ARG A 8 -10.39 1.13 -5.20
CA ARG A 8 -11.79 1.54 -4.96
C ARG A 8 -12.25 1.23 -3.54
N ALA A 9 -11.93 0.04 -3.02
CA ALA A 9 -12.29 -0.36 -1.67
C ALA A 9 -11.60 0.52 -0.61
N LEU A 10 -10.32 0.85 -0.80
CA LEU A 10 -9.59 1.78 0.08
C LEU A 10 -10.18 3.19 0.02
N ALA A 11 -10.48 3.69 -1.18
CA ALA A 11 -11.07 5.01 -1.35
C ALA A 11 -12.42 5.15 -0.62
N ALA A 12 -13.25 4.11 -0.61
CA ALA A 12 -14.49 4.08 0.16
C ALA A 12 -14.28 4.20 1.68
N LYS A 13 -13.10 3.85 2.19
CA LYS A 13 -12.68 4.01 3.60
C LYS A 13 -11.83 5.27 3.85
N GLY A 14 -11.69 6.18 2.87
CA GLY A 14 -10.83 7.37 2.98
C GLY A 14 -9.32 7.08 2.86
N LEU A 15 -8.95 5.88 2.41
CA LEU A 15 -7.56 5.42 2.29
C LEU A 15 -7.07 5.44 0.85
N ARG A 16 -5.75 5.51 0.66
CA ARG A 16 -5.09 5.57 -0.66
C ARG A 16 -3.98 4.54 -0.78
N LEU A 17 -3.98 3.79 -1.88
CA LEU A 17 -2.90 2.85 -2.21
C LEU A 17 -1.73 3.55 -2.91
N LYS A 18 -0.55 3.48 -2.31
CA LYS A 18 0.73 3.89 -2.89
C LYS A 18 1.52 2.65 -3.28
N LYS A 19 2.15 2.68 -4.45
CA LYS A 19 3.01 1.60 -4.95
C LYS A 19 4.44 2.11 -5.02
N ALA A 20 5.41 1.27 -4.69
CA ALA A 20 6.82 1.62 -4.76
C ALA A 20 7.17 2.17 -6.15
N PRO A 21 7.70 3.41 -6.25
CA PRO A 21 8.14 3.98 -7.51
C PRO A 21 9.13 3.07 -8.25
N SER A 22 9.16 3.12 -9.58
CA SER A 22 10.08 2.29 -10.38
C SER A 22 11.55 2.53 -10.07
N ARG A 23 11.89 3.75 -9.68
CA ARG A 23 13.24 4.18 -9.30
C ARG A 23 13.48 4.16 -7.78
N HIS A 24 12.57 3.57 -6.99
CA HIS A 24 12.76 3.50 -5.55
C HIS A 24 13.90 2.55 -5.21
N TRP A 25 14.82 2.97 -4.33
CA TRP A 25 16.04 2.25 -4.03
C TRP A 25 15.78 0.84 -3.46
N THR A 26 14.73 0.66 -2.64
CA THR A 26 14.34 -0.67 -2.11
C THR A 26 13.76 -1.60 -3.17
N ARG A 27 13.31 -1.09 -4.33
CA ARG A 27 12.60 -1.91 -5.31
C ARG A 27 13.51 -2.92 -6.00
N ALA A 28 14.81 -2.64 -6.11
CA ALA A 28 15.78 -3.57 -6.69
C ALA A 28 15.95 -4.83 -5.83
N GLU A 29 15.89 -4.69 -4.50
CA GLU A 29 16.10 -5.77 -3.54
C GLU A 29 14.80 -6.50 -3.20
N TYR A 30 13.70 -5.76 -3.02
CA TYR A 30 12.45 -6.32 -2.49
C TYR A 30 11.29 -6.36 -3.48
N GLY A 31 11.50 -5.89 -4.71
CA GLY A 31 10.46 -5.84 -5.73
C GLY A 31 9.38 -4.77 -5.46
N PRO A 32 8.21 -4.89 -6.10
CA PRO A 32 7.14 -3.90 -6.00
C PRO A 32 6.40 -4.02 -4.65
N GLY A 33 6.71 -3.12 -3.73
CA GLY A 33 5.98 -2.97 -2.47
C GLY A 33 4.84 -1.97 -2.51
N TYR A 34 4.04 -1.94 -1.45
CA TYR A 34 2.86 -1.10 -1.31
C TYR A 34 2.83 -0.38 0.04
N MET A 35 2.12 0.75 0.07
CA MET A 35 1.78 1.52 1.26
C MET A 35 0.31 1.95 1.19
N VAL A 36 -0.31 2.11 2.34
CA VAL A 36 -1.64 2.69 2.47
C VAL A 36 -1.54 3.94 3.32
N THR A 37 -2.06 5.05 2.81
CA THR A 37 -2.10 6.33 3.53
C THR A 37 -3.53 6.80 3.72
N ASP A 38 -3.80 7.58 4.76
CA ASP A 38 -5.07 8.28 4.94
C ASP A 38 -5.13 9.60 4.13
N GLU A 39 -6.20 10.37 4.34
CA GLU A 39 -6.41 11.69 3.72
C GLU A 39 -5.37 12.75 4.13
N ARG A 40 -4.74 12.59 5.29
CA ARG A 40 -3.69 13.47 5.85
C ARG A 40 -2.29 13.03 5.43
N ASN A 41 -2.19 12.01 4.57
CA ASN A 41 -0.95 11.36 4.16
C ASN A 41 -0.21 10.63 5.31
N ILE A 42 -0.91 10.27 6.38
CA ILE A 42 -0.36 9.43 7.44
C ILE A 42 -0.35 7.98 6.94
N VAL A 43 0.77 7.29 7.13
CA VAL A 43 0.89 5.88 6.74
C VAL A 43 0.15 5.01 7.74
N VAL A 44 -0.80 4.22 7.22
CA VAL A 44 -1.60 3.26 7.98
C VAL A 44 -1.05 1.84 7.83
N LEU A 45 -0.39 1.55 6.70
CA LEU A 45 0.23 0.26 6.40
C LEU A 45 1.39 0.46 5.41
N GLY A 46 2.42 -0.38 5.48
CA GLY A 46 3.48 -0.41 4.48
C GLY A 46 4.74 0.39 4.84
N CYS A 47 4.91 0.77 6.10
CA CYS A 47 6.08 1.48 6.62
C CYS A 47 6.48 0.96 8.03
N GLY A 48 6.53 -0.37 8.21
CA GLY A 48 6.94 -0.99 9.46
C GLY A 48 8.47 -1.04 9.59
N GLN A 49 9.12 -1.86 8.77
CA GLN A 49 10.59 -1.94 8.72
C GLN A 49 11.19 -1.01 7.68
N ARG A 50 10.47 -0.76 6.59
CA ARG A 50 10.88 0.14 5.50
C ARG A 50 9.66 0.65 4.74
N GLU A 51 9.84 1.74 4.00
CA GLU A 51 8.81 2.20 3.08
C GLU A 51 8.49 1.13 2.02
N PHE A 52 7.21 1.03 1.69
CA PHE A 52 6.67 0.05 0.76
C PHE A 52 6.98 -1.39 1.18
N ASP A 53 6.81 -1.74 2.46
CA ASP A 53 7.01 -3.12 2.93
C ASP A 53 5.75 -4.01 2.81
N ALA A 54 4.57 -3.43 2.58
CA ALA A 54 3.34 -4.21 2.47
C ALA A 54 3.16 -4.85 1.09
N THR A 55 2.45 -5.97 1.08
CA THR A 55 1.98 -6.68 -0.10
C THR A 55 0.51 -6.38 -0.39
N LEU A 56 0.01 -6.76 -1.57
CA LEU A 56 -1.43 -6.69 -1.85
C LEU A 56 -2.26 -7.60 -0.92
N ALA A 57 -1.67 -8.67 -0.40
CA ALA A 57 -2.33 -9.56 0.55
C ALA A 57 -2.57 -8.85 1.90
N ASP A 58 -1.58 -8.09 2.38
CA ASP A 58 -1.69 -7.31 3.63
C ASP A 58 -2.75 -6.21 3.48
N VAL A 59 -2.77 -5.53 2.32
CA VAL A 59 -3.81 -4.53 2.03
C VAL A 59 -5.20 -5.18 1.99
N ALA A 60 -5.31 -6.39 1.42
CA ALA A 60 -6.57 -7.13 1.43
C ALA A 60 -6.98 -7.58 2.84
N ALA A 61 -6.03 -7.87 3.74
CA ALA A 61 -6.32 -8.14 5.14
C ALA A 61 -6.84 -6.89 5.86
N LEU A 62 -6.21 -5.72 5.63
CA LEU A 62 -6.67 -4.44 6.16
C LEU A 62 -8.11 -4.10 5.74
N LEU A 63 -8.50 -4.44 4.51
CA LEU A 63 -9.86 -4.18 4.01
C LEU A 63 -10.94 -5.06 4.67
N ARG A 64 -10.56 -6.21 5.22
CA ARG A 64 -11.46 -7.14 5.92
C ARG A 64 -11.63 -6.82 7.39
N ALA A 65 -10.68 -6.08 7.97
CA ALA A 65 -10.80 -5.47 9.29
C ALA A 65 -11.75 -4.27 9.26
#